data_AF-A0A2N2SPJ1-F1
#
_entry.id   AF-A0A2N2SPJ1-F1
#
_cell.length_a   1.000
_cell.length_b   1.000
_cell.length_c   1.000
_cell.angle_alpha   90.00
_cell.angle_beta   90.00
_cell.angle_gamma   90.00
#
_symmetry.space_group_name_H-M   'P 1'
#
loop_
_entity.id
_entity.type
_entity.pdbx_description
1 polymer ?
#
loop_
_entity_poly.entity_id
_entity_poly.type
_entity_poly.pdbx_seq_one_letter_code
_entity_poly.pdbx_strand_id
1 'polypeptide(L)'
;MSQTTFLTREPVVNKNRAITANRLIAQGPNITAVVDTLNSLSDIWPSHHPVFVSLGRLVPTPELMNWAAPANAMVEIPAQALAHPQTLALLPQLQAAGISMCLTWFANGTALPPNVDWRFVLMDARKQPAPTGSPG
;
A
#
# COMPACT_ATOMS: atom_id res chain seq x y z
N MET A 1 18.41 -17.84 11.30
CA MET A 1 17.05 -17.47 11.73
C MET A 1 16.14 -17.61 10.51
N SER A 2 15.07 -18.41 10.58
CA SER A 2 14.07 -18.44 9.51
C SER A 2 13.48 -17.04 9.38
N GLN A 3 13.59 -16.41 8.21
CA GLN A 3 13.06 -15.07 8.00
C GLN A 3 11.54 -15.17 7.85
N THR A 4 10.82 -15.04 8.97
CA THR A 4 9.37 -15.13 9.02
C THR A 4 8.76 -13.79 8.64
N THR A 5 7.76 -13.79 7.77
CA THR A 5 6.91 -12.62 7.54
C THR A 5 6.07 -12.36 8.79
N PHE A 6 6.06 -11.13 9.30
CA PHE A 6 5.16 -10.71 10.37
C PHE A 6 4.33 -9.51 9.94
N LEU A 7 3.15 -9.39 10.56
CA LEU A 7 2.18 -8.36 10.23
C LEU A 7 1.91 -7.51 11.48
N THR A 8 1.90 -6.19 11.31
CA THR A 8 1.33 -5.28 12.30
C THR A 8 0.05 -4.67 11.74
N ARG A 9 -0.88 -4.32 12.64
CA ARG A 9 -2.14 -3.67 12.28
C ARG A 9 -2.24 -2.33 13.00
N GLU A 10 -2.48 -1.28 12.24
CA GLU A 10 -2.66 0.08 12.73
C GLU A 10 -4.06 0.60 12.36
N PRO A 11 -4.83 1.17 13.29
CA PRO A 11 -6.09 1.81 12.95
C PRO A 11 -5.82 3.15 12.25
N VAL A 12 -6.52 3.41 11.15
CA VAL A 12 -6.55 4.73 10.51
C VAL A 12 -7.76 5.47 11.06
N VAL A 13 -7.53 6.65 11.65
CA VAL A 13 -8.56 7.42 12.34
C VAL A 13 -8.81 8.76 11.65
N ASN A 14 -10.07 9.19 11.65
CA ASN A 14 -10.43 10.54 11.20
C ASN A 14 -10.33 11.56 12.35
N LYS A 15 -10.65 12.83 12.07
CA LYS A 15 -10.64 13.92 13.06
C LYS A 15 -11.59 13.70 14.24
N ASN A 16 -12.63 12.88 14.06
CA ASN A 16 -13.60 12.50 15.10
C ASN A 16 -13.16 11.25 15.87
N ARG A 17 -11.92 10.77 15.67
CA ARG A 17 -11.35 9.56 16.29
C ARG A 17 -12.06 8.26 15.93
N ALA A 18 -12.92 8.26 14.90
CA ALA A 18 -13.52 7.05 14.37
C ALA A 18 -12.52 6.32 13.47
N ILE A 19 -12.46 4.99 13.59
CA ILE A 19 -11.67 4.14 12.70
C ILE A 19 -12.35 4.13 11.33
N THR A 20 -11.61 4.52 10.30
CA THR A 20 -12.10 4.57 8.91
C THR A 20 -11.46 3.52 8.01
N ALA A 21 -10.27 3.03 8.37
CA ALA A 21 -9.57 1.94 7.70
C ALA A 21 -8.64 1.21 8.69
N ASN A 22 -8.11 0.07 8.28
CA ASN A 22 -6.99 -0.58 8.95
C ASN A 22 -5.79 -0.57 8.01
N ARG A 23 -4.60 -0.29 8.52
CA ARG A 23 -3.35 -0.51 7.80
C ARG A 23 -2.73 -1.81 8.29
N LEU A 24 -2.52 -2.77 7.40
CA LEU A 24 -1.66 -3.92 7.61
C LEU A 24 -0.27 -3.60 7.07
N ILE A 25 0.74 -3.70 7.91
CA ILE A 25 2.14 -3.54 7.50
C ILE A 25 2.77 -4.92 7.49
N ALA A 26 3.08 -5.41 6.30
CA ALA A 26 3.76 -6.67 6.08
C ALA A 26 5.27 -6.45 6.05
N GLN A 27 5.98 -7.14 6.94
CA GLN A 27 7.43 -7.15 7.02
C GLN A 27 7.89 -8.57 6.75
N GLY A 28 8.69 -8.77 5.71
CA GLY A 28 9.18 -10.09 5.33
C GLY A 28 10.51 -10.00 4.59
N PRO A 29 11.12 -11.16 4.28
CA PRO A 29 12.40 -11.22 3.56
C PRO A 29 12.31 -10.73 2.11
N ASN A 30 11.16 -10.90 1.46
CA ASN A 30 10.91 -10.56 0.07
C ASN A 30 9.40 -10.53 -0.21
N ILE A 31 9.00 -10.07 -1.40
CA ILE A 31 7.59 -9.95 -1.80
C ILE A 31 6.89 -11.30 -1.87
N THR A 32 7.55 -12.36 -2.34
CA THR A 32 6.97 -13.71 -2.40
C THR A 32 6.52 -14.20 -1.01
N ALA A 33 7.40 -14.10 -0.01
CA ALA A 33 7.06 -14.50 1.36
C ALA A 33 5.94 -13.65 1.98
N VAL A 34 5.84 -12.37 1.58
CA VAL A 34 4.72 -11.52 1.98
C VAL A 34 3.42 -11.97 1.30
N VAL A 35 3.44 -12.24 0.00
CA VAL A 35 2.28 -12.73 -0.76
C VAL A 35 1.76 -14.05 -0.18
N ASP A 36 2.63 -15.01 0.10
CA ASP A 36 2.24 -16.29 0.70
C ASP A 36 1.52 -16.07 2.04
N THR A 37 2.03 -15.15 2.85
CA THR A 37 1.42 -14.78 4.13
C THR A 37 0.06 -14.10 3.91
N LEU A 38 -0.04 -13.14 2.98
CA LEU A 38 -1.30 -12.45 2.70
C LEU A 38 -2.37 -13.40 2.14
N ASN A 39 -1.99 -14.34 1.28
CA ASN A 39 -2.89 -15.39 0.78
C ASN A 39 -3.39 -16.29 1.92
N SER A 40 -2.54 -16.62 2.90
CA SER A 40 -2.97 -17.42 4.07
C SER A 40 -4.00 -16.75 4.98
N LEU A 41 -4.24 -15.44 4.80
CA LEU A 41 -5.23 -14.68 5.57
C LEU A 41 -6.62 -14.62 4.91
N SER A 42 -6.82 -15.25 3.74
CA SER A 42 -8.08 -15.13 2.97
C SER A 42 -9.33 -15.33 3.82
N ASP A 43 -9.31 -16.34 4.68
CA ASP A 43 -10.48 -16.79 5.46
C ASP A 43 -10.73 -15.92 6.69
N ILE A 44 -9.73 -15.16 7.12
CA ILE A 44 -9.76 -14.31 8.33
C ILE A 44 -9.51 -12.84 8.02
N TRP A 45 -9.64 -12.46 6.75
CA TRP A 45 -9.35 -11.11 6.30
C TRP A 45 -10.29 -10.09 6.96
N PRO A 46 -9.78 -8.97 7.51
CA PRO A 46 -10.63 -7.97 8.13
C PRO A 46 -11.50 -7.27 7.09
N SER A 47 -12.82 -7.44 7.21
CA SER A 47 -13.80 -6.97 6.21
C SER A 47 -14.59 -5.70 6.62
N HIS A 48 -14.57 -5.33 7.91
CA HIS A 48 -15.40 -4.22 8.42
C HIS A 48 -15.00 -2.83 7.88
N HIS A 49 -13.72 -2.65 7.54
CA HIS A 49 -13.20 -1.40 6.97
C HIS A 49 -12.30 -1.70 5.77
N PRO A 50 -12.02 -0.72 4.91
CA PRO A 50 -10.92 -0.82 3.95
C PRO A 50 -9.60 -1.18 4.64
N VAL A 51 -8.75 -1.92 3.92
CA VAL A 51 -7.47 -2.40 4.44
C VAL A 51 -6.33 -1.90 3.55
N PHE A 52 -5.50 -1.03 4.09
CA PHE A 52 -4.28 -0.57 3.42
C PHE A 52 -3.18 -1.59 3.65
N VAL A 53 -2.53 -2.05 2.59
CA VAL A 53 -1.42 -3.01 2.65
C VAL A 53 -0.13 -2.28 2.37
N SER A 54 0.68 -2.11 3.41
CA SER A 54 2.02 -1.55 3.34
C SER A 54 3.06 -2.67 3.36
N LEU A 55 4.04 -2.63 2.46
CA LEU A 55 5.07 -3.67 2.34
C LEU A 55 6.31 -3.39 3.21
N GLY A 56 6.17 -2.51 4.21
CA GLY A 56 7.24 -2.18 5.13
C GLY A 56 8.43 -1.55 4.42
N ARG A 57 9.58 -2.23 4.46
CA ARG A 57 10.82 -1.81 3.77
C ARG A 57 11.01 -2.45 2.40
N LEU A 58 10.10 -3.33 1.98
CA LEU A 58 10.18 -3.98 0.68
C LEU A 58 9.71 -3.03 -0.42
N VAL A 59 10.41 -3.09 -1.55
CA VAL A 59 9.98 -2.41 -2.77
C VAL A 59 8.79 -3.17 -3.36
N PRO A 60 7.65 -2.52 -3.66
CA PRO A 60 6.56 -3.17 -4.39
C PRO A 60 7.01 -3.64 -5.76
N THR A 61 6.85 -4.93 -6.06
CA THR A 61 7.24 -5.56 -7.33
C THR A 61 6.09 -6.39 -7.92
N PRO A 62 6.15 -6.77 -9.21
CA PRO A 62 5.09 -7.51 -9.90
C PRO A 62 4.70 -8.85 -9.24
N GLU A 63 5.59 -9.47 -8.47
CA GLU A 63 5.30 -10.69 -7.71
C GLU A 63 4.12 -10.50 -6.74
N LEU A 64 3.78 -9.27 -6.36
CA LEU A 64 2.59 -8.94 -5.58
C LEU A 64 1.30 -9.40 -6.27
N MET A 65 1.28 -9.49 -7.61
CA MET A 65 0.11 -9.94 -8.38
C MET A 65 -0.22 -11.43 -8.17
N ASN A 66 0.65 -12.20 -7.51
CA ASN A 66 0.35 -13.57 -7.08
C ASN A 66 -0.54 -13.61 -5.81
N TRP A 67 -0.84 -12.46 -5.22
CA TRP A 67 -1.79 -12.33 -4.12
C TRP A 67 -3.23 -12.19 -4.64
N ALA A 68 -4.13 -13.03 -4.12
CA ALA A 68 -5.56 -12.89 -4.32
C ALA A 68 -6.11 -11.76 -3.43
N ALA A 69 -5.93 -10.52 -3.87
CA ALA A 69 -6.32 -9.33 -3.12
C ALA A 69 -7.83 -9.28 -2.84
N PRO A 70 -8.28 -9.18 -1.57
CA PRO A 70 -9.68 -8.97 -1.25
C PRO A 70 -10.20 -7.62 -1.75
N ALA A 71 -11.49 -7.53 -2.07
CA ALA A 71 -12.10 -6.34 -2.68
C ALA A 71 -11.96 -5.04 -1.85
N ASN A 72 -11.83 -5.14 -0.52
CA ASN A 72 -11.64 -3.99 0.36
C ASN A 72 -10.16 -3.64 0.59
N ALA A 73 -9.23 -4.32 -0.09
CA ALA A 73 -7.81 -4.07 0.04
C ALA A 73 -7.33 -2.95 -0.89
N MET A 74 -6.34 -2.21 -0.42
CA MET A 74 -5.69 -1.14 -1.16
C MET A 74 -4.18 -1.22 -0.94
N VAL A 75 -3.39 -1.19 -2.01
CA VAL A 75 -1.93 -1.28 -1.92
C VAL A 75 -1.33 0.11 -1.68
N GLU A 76 -0.48 0.23 -0.67
CA GLU A 76 0.32 1.44 -0.47
C GLU A 76 1.59 1.40 -1.32
N ILE A 77 1.75 2.40 -2.19
CA ILE A 77 2.98 2.57 -2.96
C ILE A 77 3.78 3.72 -2.34
N PRO A 78 4.99 3.49 -1.82
CA PRO A 78 5.83 4.57 -1.30
C PRO A 78 6.29 5.49 -2.43
N ALA A 79 6.24 6.81 -2.22
CA ALA A 79 6.74 7.79 -3.17
C ALA A 79 8.20 7.53 -3.59
N GLN A 80 9.02 7.05 -2.66
CA GLN A 80 10.43 6.70 -2.90
C GLN A 80 10.60 5.49 -3.84
N ALA A 81 9.58 4.64 -3.97
CA ALA A 81 9.61 3.48 -4.85
C ALA A 81 9.16 3.81 -6.28
N LEU A 82 8.58 4.99 -6.55
CA LEU A 82 8.06 5.35 -7.88
C LEU A 82 9.14 5.40 -8.97
N ALA A 83 10.41 5.65 -8.61
CA ALA A 83 11.52 5.60 -9.55
C ALA A 83 12.04 4.17 -9.81
N HIS A 84 11.59 3.17 -9.03
CA HIS A 84 12.08 1.81 -9.13
C HIS A 84 11.42 1.08 -10.30
N PRO A 85 12.17 0.46 -11.23
CA PRO A 85 11.61 -0.19 -12.43
C PRO A 85 10.55 -1.25 -12.12
N GLN A 86 10.76 -2.05 -11.07
CA GLN A 86 9.79 -3.08 -10.67
C GLN A 86 8.48 -2.48 -10.16
N THR A 87 8.53 -1.34 -9.45
CA THR A 87 7.32 -0.66 -9.01
C THR A 87 6.58 -0.08 -10.21
N LEU A 88 7.29 0.55 -11.14
CA LEU A 88 6.69 1.05 -12.40
C LEU A 88 6.03 -0.07 -13.21
N ALA A 89 6.63 -1.27 -13.25
CA ALA A 89 6.05 -2.44 -13.91
C ALA A 89 4.81 -3.01 -13.19
N LEU A 90 4.72 -2.85 -11.87
CA LEU A 90 3.60 -3.31 -11.05
C LEU A 90 2.36 -2.42 -11.20
N LEU A 91 2.51 -1.09 -11.20
CA LEU A 91 1.39 -0.12 -11.21
C LEU A 91 0.30 -0.42 -12.26
N PRO A 92 0.61 -0.62 -13.55
CA PRO A 92 -0.42 -0.92 -14.55
C PRO A 92 -1.11 -2.27 -14.31
N GLN A 93 -0.44 -3.23 -13.68
CA GLN A 93 -1.03 -4.56 -13.38
C GLN A 93 -2.05 -4.45 -12.24
N LEU A 94 -1.73 -3.69 -11.18
CA LEU A 94 -2.67 -3.40 -10.11
C LEU A 94 -3.92 -2.71 -10.65
N GLN A 95 -3.74 -1.69 -11.50
CA GLN A 95 -4.85 -0.95 -12.10
C GLN A 95 -5.70 -1.82 -13.02
N ALA A 96 -5.07 -2.66 -13.87
CA ALA A 96 -5.79 -3.60 -14.73
C ALA A 96 -6.58 -4.65 -13.94
N ALA A 97 -6.08 -5.05 -12.77
CA ALA A 97 -6.77 -5.95 -11.86
C ALA A 97 -7.85 -5.26 -10.99
N GLY A 98 -8.02 -3.94 -11.10
CA GLY A 98 -8.95 -3.17 -10.28
C GLY A 98 -8.52 -3.05 -8.81
N ILE A 99 -7.25 -3.35 -8.49
CA ILE A 99 -6.72 -3.23 -7.14
C ILE A 99 -6.42 -1.75 -6.88
N SER A 100 -7.12 -1.19 -5.89
CA SER A 100 -6.95 0.22 -5.53
C SER A 100 -5.54 0.49 -4.99
N MET A 101 -5.02 1.68 -5.28
CA MET A 101 -3.71 2.14 -4.80
C MET A 101 -3.83 3.48 -4.08
N CYS A 102 -2.98 3.67 -3.06
CA CYS A 102 -2.73 4.98 -2.48
C CYS A 102 -1.22 5.26 -2.43
N LEU A 103 -0.86 6.54 -2.56
CA LEU A 103 0.53 6.97 -2.53
C LEU A 103 0.93 7.34 -1.10
N THR A 104 1.89 6.61 -0.52
CA THR A 104 2.37 6.88 0.84
C THR A 104 3.69 7.63 0.84
N TRP A 105 3.94 8.36 1.92
CA TRP A 105 5.09 9.27 2.07
C TRP A 105 5.18 10.34 0.97
N PHE A 106 4.04 10.81 0.47
CA PHE A 106 4.00 11.89 -0.50
C PHE A 106 4.62 13.17 0.07
N ALA A 107 5.41 13.84 -0.76
CA ALA A 107 5.92 15.18 -0.53
C ALA A 107 5.63 16.07 -1.74
N ASN A 108 5.45 17.37 -1.51
CA ASN A 108 5.23 18.32 -2.59
C ASN A 108 6.38 18.25 -3.61
N GLY A 109 6.05 18.16 -4.90
CA GLY A 109 7.02 17.98 -5.98
C GLY A 109 7.43 16.53 -6.26
N THR A 110 6.80 15.53 -5.63
CA THR A 110 6.99 14.11 -6.00
C THR A 110 6.63 13.93 -7.48
N ALA A 111 7.58 13.44 -8.29
CA ALA A 111 7.32 13.10 -9.68
C ALA A 111 6.40 11.87 -9.75
N LEU A 112 5.26 12.01 -10.42
CA LEU A 112 4.25 10.96 -10.52
C LEU A 112 4.32 10.30 -11.89
N PRO A 113 4.24 8.96 -11.96
CA PRO A 113 4.00 8.28 -13.24
C PRO A 113 2.65 8.72 -13.81
N PRO A 114 2.54 8.94 -15.13
CA PRO A 114 1.29 9.32 -15.76
C PRO A 114 0.27 8.17 -15.68
N ASN A 115 -1.02 8.52 -15.74
CA ASN A 115 -2.14 7.58 -15.88
C ASN A 115 -2.31 6.56 -14.74
N VAL A 116 -1.76 6.84 -13.56
CA VAL A 116 -2.01 6.03 -12.36
C VAL A 116 -3.16 6.63 -11.56
N ASP A 117 -4.20 5.83 -11.33
CA ASP A 117 -5.36 6.22 -10.53
C ASP A 117 -5.06 6.08 -9.03
N TRP A 118 -4.62 7.17 -8.41
CA TRP A 118 -4.39 7.24 -6.98
C TRP A 118 -5.69 7.57 -6.24
N ARG A 119 -6.10 6.73 -5.30
CA ARG A 119 -7.32 6.97 -4.51
C ARG A 119 -7.18 8.14 -3.53
N PHE A 120 -5.98 8.32 -2.97
CA PHE A 120 -5.57 9.43 -2.11
C PHE A 120 -4.06 9.32 -1.82
N VAL A 121 -3.53 10.32 -1.09
CA VAL A 121 -2.15 10.33 -0.59
C VAL A 121 -2.06 10.29 0.93
N LEU A 122 -0.96 9.75 1.44
CA LEU A 122 -0.56 9.80 2.84
C LEU A 122 0.76 10.55 2.96
N MET A 123 0.81 11.49 3.89
CA MET A 123 1.88 12.48 4.02
C MET A 123 2.30 12.66 5.48
N ASP A 124 3.57 12.99 5.73
CA ASP A 124 4.02 13.41 7.07
C ASP A 124 3.61 14.86 7.30
N ALA A 125 2.55 15.06 8.08
CA ALA A 125 1.98 16.37 8.38
C ALA A 125 2.98 17.32 9.08
N ARG A 126 4.05 16.81 9.70
CA ARG A 126 5.10 17.66 10.30
C ARG A 126 6.02 18.27 9.26
N LYS A 127 6.15 17.62 8.09
CA LYS A 127 7.02 18.06 6.99
C LYS A 127 6.25 18.76 5.88
N GLN A 128 4.97 18.42 5.74
CA GLN A 128 4.11 18.88 4.66
C GLN A 128 2.79 19.36 5.29
N PRO A 129 2.63 20.67 5.52
CA PRO A 129 1.43 21.20 6.17
C PRO A 129 0.19 21.18 5.27
N ALA A 130 0.37 21.07 3.95
CA ALA A 130 -0.69 21.01 2.96
C ALA A 130 -0.32 20.05 1.81
N PRO A 131 -1.29 19.32 1.22
CA PRO A 131 -1.06 18.33 0.18
C PRO A 131 -0.97 18.95 -1.22
N THR A 132 -0.23 20.06 -1.37
CA THR A 132 -0.17 20.83 -2.62
C THR A 132 0.35 19.98 -3.78
N GLY A 133 -0.44 19.85 -4.85
CA GLY A 133 -0.09 19.05 -6.02
C GLY A 133 -0.17 17.54 -5.82
N SER A 134 -0.87 17.07 -4.77
CA SER A 134 -1.17 15.64 -4.61
C SER A 134 -2.15 15.15 -5.69
N PRO A 135 -2.00 13.89 -6.16
CA PRO A 135 -2.96 13.23 -7.04
C PRO A 135 -4.17 12.68 -6.25
N GLY A 136 -5.27 12.45 -6.99
CA GLY A 136 -6.56 11.99 -6.43
C GLY A 136 -7.47 13.15 -6.06
#